data_AF-A0A0D2FVG5-F1
#
_entry.id   AF-A0A0D2FVG5-F1
#
_cell.length_a   1.000
_cell.length_b   1.000
_cell.length_c   1.000
_cell.angle_alpha   90.00
_cell.angle_beta   90.00
_cell.angle_gamma   90.00
#
_symmetry.space_group_name_H-M   'P 1'
#
loop_
_entity.id
_entity.type
_entity.pdbx_description
1 polymer ?
#
loop_
_entity_poly.entity_id
_entity_poly.type
_entity_poly.pdbx_seq_one_letter_code
_entity_poly.pdbx_strand_id
1 'polypeptide(L)'
;MFTQEMRFASRVMAVLSAAERSQVVGYDHLEHPDMPNGFPRPADGRNLAGAYRDNAIIPYCGRKVVKFSQQAQKTIWDLIKRFIDFLPEGPLNAKMDDVR
;
A
#
# COMPACT_ATOMS: atom_id res chain seq x y z
N MET A 1 -6.21 -17.24 7.37
CA MET A 1 -5.14 -17.17 6.34
C MET A 1 -4.81 -15.68 6.17
N PHE A 2 -3.53 -15.28 6.13
CA PHE A 2 -2.99 -13.89 6.15
C PHE A 2 -2.65 -13.19 7.49
N THR A 3 -2.61 -13.91 8.62
CA THR A 3 -2.38 -13.29 9.93
C THR A 3 -1.01 -12.62 10.06
N GLN A 4 0.02 -13.10 9.37
CA GLN A 4 1.37 -12.50 9.45
C GLN A 4 1.46 -11.21 8.63
N GLU A 5 0.93 -11.24 7.41
CA GLU A 5 0.88 -10.13 6.46
C GLU A 5 0.08 -8.97 7.06
N MET A 6 -1.08 -9.27 7.66
CA MET A 6 -1.87 -8.28 8.39
C MET A 6 -1.09 -7.64 9.54
N ARG A 7 -0.27 -8.41 10.27
CA ARG A 7 0.58 -7.86 11.34
C ARG A 7 1.64 -6.91 10.79
N PHE A 8 2.31 -7.26 9.69
CA PHE A 8 3.27 -6.37 9.03
C PHE A 8 2.59 -5.11 8.49
N ALA A 9 1.43 -5.24 7.85
CA ALA A 9 0.67 -4.11 7.31
C ALA A 9 0.22 -3.14 8.42
N SER A 10 -0.33 -3.65 9.52
CA SER A 10 -0.68 -2.82 10.68
C SER A 10 0.54 -2.14 11.29
N ARG A 11 1.71 -2.80 11.28
CA ARG A 11 2.97 -2.21 11.75
C ARG A 11 3.45 -1.06 10.86
N VAL A 12 3.27 -1.14 9.54
CA VAL A 12 3.56 -0.01 8.63
C VAL A 12 2.81 1.23 9.08
N MET A 13 1.50 1.11 9.33
CA MET A 13 0.73 2.25 9.81
C MET A 13 1.25 2.73 11.17
N ALA A 14 1.55 1.83 12.10
CA ALA A 14 2.05 2.17 13.44
C ALA A 14 3.36 2.98 13.42
N VAL A 15 4.29 2.68 12.51
CA VAL A 15 5.60 3.36 12.44
C VAL A 15 5.57 4.70 11.71
N LEU A 16 4.56 4.97 10.88
CA LEU A 16 4.40 6.28 10.24
C LEU A 16 4.01 7.32 11.29
N SER A 17 4.72 8.45 11.31
CA SER A 17 4.35 9.64 12.07
C SER A 17 3.01 10.22 11.57
N ALA A 18 2.37 11.07 12.38
CA ALA A 18 1.15 11.76 11.96
C ALA A 18 1.34 12.55 10.66
N ALA A 19 2.51 13.19 10.49
CA ALA A 19 2.84 13.95 9.29
C ALA A 19 2.96 13.02 8.06
N GLU A 20 3.61 11.87 8.19
CA GLU A 20 3.72 10.91 7.08
C GLU A 20 2.38 10.27 6.75
N ARG A 21 1.57 9.91 7.76
CA ARG A 21 0.22 9.36 7.55
C ARG A 21 -0.67 10.34 6.80
N SER A 22 -0.60 11.64 7.13
CA SER A 22 -1.38 12.67 6.43
C SER A 22 -1.07 12.79 4.94
N GLN A 23 0.09 12.30 4.48
CA GLN A 23 0.47 12.31 3.06
C GLN A 23 -0.11 11.14 2.25
N VAL A 24 -0.61 10.09 2.92
CA VAL A 24 -1.05 8.85 2.26
C VAL A 24 -2.46 8.40 2.64
N VAL A 25 -2.97 8.85 3.78
CA VAL A 25 -4.38 8.64 4.17
C VAL A 25 -5.21 9.71 3.49
N GLY A 26 -5.88 9.34 2.39
CA GLY A 26 -6.73 10.28 1.63
C GLY A 26 -8.07 10.60 2.31
N TYR A 27 -8.66 9.63 2.99
CA TYR A 27 -9.91 9.77 3.75
C TYR A 27 -9.80 8.99 5.05
N ASP A 28 -10.25 9.57 6.16
CA ASP A 28 -10.20 9.00 7.51
C ASP A 28 -11.25 7.92 7.77
N HIS A 29 -12.39 7.95 7.08
CA HIS A 29 -13.47 6.97 7.17
C HIS A 29 -13.65 6.19 5.89
N LEU A 30 -13.89 4.86 5.97
CA LEU A 30 -14.05 3.96 4.81
C LEU A 30 -15.06 4.50 3.78
N GLU A 31 -16.19 5.01 4.25
CA GLU A 31 -17.14 5.85 3.52
C GLU A 31 -17.00 7.28 4.05
N HIS A 32 -16.75 8.25 3.16
CA HIS A 32 -16.47 9.64 3.55
C HIS A 32 -17.35 10.61 2.75
N PRO A 33 -17.92 11.66 3.36
CA PRO A 33 -18.85 12.57 2.69
C PRO A 33 -18.23 13.31 1.50
N ASP A 34 -16.93 13.61 1.56
CA ASP A 34 -16.21 14.29 0.47
C ASP A 34 -15.78 13.33 -0.66
N MET A 35 -16.13 12.05 -0.60
CA MET A 35 -15.88 11.15 -1.72
C MET A 35 -16.73 11.53 -2.94
N PRO A 36 -16.22 11.31 -4.16
CA PRO A 36 -17.00 11.50 -5.37
C PRO A 36 -18.27 10.64 -5.35
N ASN A 37 -19.35 11.16 -5.92
CA ASN A 37 -20.61 10.41 -6.03
C ASN A 37 -20.38 9.05 -6.70
N GLY A 38 -20.93 7.98 -6.11
CA GLY A 38 -20.71 6.60 -6.55
C GLY A 38 -19.43 5.94 -6.02
N PHE A 39 -18.70 6.58 -5.08
CA PHE A 39 -17.61 5.99 -4.32
C PHE A 39 -17.94 5.86 -2.82
N PRO A 40 -17.48 4.79 -2.14
CA PRO A 40 -16.85 3.60 -2.72
C PRO A 40 -17.82 2.78 -3.58
N ARG A 41 -17.31 2.02 -4.54
CA ARG A 41 -18.15 1.18 -5.41
C ARG A 41 -18.61 -0.08 -4.66
N PRO A 42 -19.86 -0.55 -4.84
CA PRO A 42 -20.41 -1.67 -4.06
C PRO A 42 -19.57 -2.96 -4.06
N ALA A 43 -18.94 -3.30 -5.19
CA ALA A 43 -18.13 -4.52 -5.32
C ALA A 43 -16.62 -4.30 -5.22
N ASP A 44 -16.13 -3.11 -5.57
CA ASP A 44 -14.69 -2.81 -5.65
C ASP A 44 -14.18 -1.99 -4.46
N GLY A 45 -15.08 -1.49 -3.60
CA GLY A 45 -14.75 -0.54 -2.56
C GLY A 45 -14.05 0.69 -3.14
N ARG A 46 -12.83 0.96 -2.66
CA ARG A 46 -11.98 2.06 -3.12
C ARG A 46 -11.01 1.67 -4.23
N ASN A 47 -10.99 0.41 -4.67
CA ASN A 47 -10.11 0.00 -5.74
C ASN A 47 -10.46 0.78 -7.01
N LEU A 48 -9.47 1.37 -7.69
CA LEU A 48 -9.68 2.11 -8.94
C LEU A 48 -9.57 1.22 -10.19
N ALA A 49 -8.99 0.03 -10.04
CA ALA A 49 -8.79 -1.01 -11.06
C ALA A 49 -9.67 -2.24 -10.78
N GLY A 50 -10.99 -2.04 -10.78
CA GLY A 50 -11.97 -3.14 -10.68
C GLY A 50 -12.13 -3.91 -11.99
N ALA A 51 -13.08 -4.86 -12.01
CA ALA A 51 -13.42 -5.59 -13.22
C ALA A 51 -13.83 -4.64 -14.37
N TYR A 52 -13.47 -4.99 -15.61
CA TYR A 52 -13.78 -4.21 -16.82
C TYR A 52 -13.13 -2.81 -16.87
N ARG A 53 -12.04 -2.60 -16.14
CA ARG A 53 -11.25 -1.34 -16.11
C ARG A 53 -9.83 -1.54 -16.65
N ASP A 54 -9.64 -2.50 -17.53
CA ASP A 54 -8.33 -2.96 -18.03
C ASP A 54 -7.48 -1.83 -18.64
N ASN A 55 -8.12 -0.82 -19.25
CA ASN A 55 -7.47 0.34 -19.87
C ASN A 55 -7.64 1.63 -19.06
N ALA A 56 -8.03 1.56 -17.78
CA ALA A 56 -8.19 2.75 -16.96
C ALA A 56 -6.85 3.43 -16.68
N ILE A 57 -6.74 4.72 -17.02
CA ILE A 57 -5.62 5.55 -16.60
C ILE A 57 -5.88 5.98 -15.15
N ILE A 58 -5.08 5.44 -14.22
CA ILE A 58 -5.18 5.75 -12.79
C ILE A 58 -4.08 6.75 -12.43
N PRO A 59 -4.44 7.96 -11.94
CA PRO A 59 -3.46 8.91 -11.45
C PRO A 59 -2.63 8.30 -10.32
N TYR A 60 -1.34 8.62 -10.27
CA TYR A 60 -0.49 8.21 -9.16
C TYR A 60 -1.06 8.76 -7.84
N CYS A 61 -1.46 7.87 -6.94
CA CYS A 61 -1.92 8.20 -5.59
C CYS A 61 -0.92 7.67 -4.56
N GLY A 62 -0.40 8.54 -3.71
CA GLY A 62 0.49 8.19 -2.61
C GLY A 62 1.81 8.97 -2.60
N ARG A 63 2.81 8.41 -1.93
CA ARG A 63 4.11 9.04 -1.69
C ARG A 63 5.23 8.04 -1.94
N LYS A 64 6.36 8.52 -2.47
CA LYS A 64 7.59 7.72 -2.61
C LYS A 64 8.08 7.27 -1.23
N VAL A 65 8.27 5.95 -1.05
CA VAL A 65 8.70 5.33 0.21
C VAL A 65 10.00 5.95 0.74
N VAL A 66 10.95 6.26 -0.14
CA VAL A 66 12.22 6.92 0.19
C VAL A 66 12.07 8.31 0.86
N LYS A 67 10.87 8.90 0.88
CA LYS A 67 10.58 10.15 1.58
C LYS A 67 10.11 9.97 3.02
N PHE A 68 9.87 8.74 3.47
CA PHE A 68 9.53 8.43 4.85
C PHE A 68 10.78 8.22 5.70
N SER A 69 10.61 8.14 7.01
CA SER A 69 11.65 7.77 7.97
C SER A 69 12.26 6.41 7.62
N GLN A 70 13.54 6.22 7.97
CA GLN A 70 14.25 4.95 7.72
C GLN A 70 13.52 3.75 8.35
N GLN A 71 12.90 3.96 9.52
CA GLN A 71 12.11 2.93 10.19
C GLN A 71 10.87 2.52 9.38
N ALA A 72 10.15 3.49 8.81
CA ALA A 72 9.01 3.23 7.94
C ALA A 72 9.44 2.53 6.64
N GLN A 73 10.53 3.00 6.00
CA GLN A 73 11.09 2.38 4.80
C GLN A 73 11.41 0.90 5.03
N LYS A 74 12.17 0.59 6.09
CA LYS A 74 12.50 -0.79 6.46
C LYS A 74 11.26 -1.64 6.69
N THR A 75 10.28 -1.13 7.43
CA THR A 75 9.04 -1.86 7.72
C THR A 75 8.23 -2.17 6.45
N ILE A 76 8.21 -1.24 5.48
CA ILE A 76 7.57 -1.44 4.18
C ILE A 76 8.34 -2.47 3.35
N TRP A 77 9.66 -2.43 3.31
CA TRP A 77 10.46 -3.43 2.60
C TRP A 77 10.32 -4.82 3.20
N ASP A 78 10.22 -4.94 4.53
CA ASP A 78 9.94 -6.22 5.20
C ASP A 78 8.56 -6.77 4.81
N LEU A 79 7.55 -5.90 4.71
CA LEU A 79 6.22 -6.28 4.20
C LEU A 79 6.28 -6.77 2.75
N ILE A 80 6.97 -6.03 1.86
CA ILE A 80 7.14 -6.45 0.46
C ILE A 80 7.83 -7.80 0.39
N LYS A 81 8.96 -7.97 1.09
CA LYS A 81 9.70 -9.23 1.15
C LYS A 81 8.80 -10.39 1.59
N ARG A 82 7.94 -10.18 2.58
CA ARG A 82 7.00 -11.20 3.07
C ARG A 82 6.02 -11.68 1.98
N PHE A 83 5.62 -10.82 1.05
CA PHE A 83 4.76 -11.23 -0.06
C PHE A 83 5.47 -12.01 -1.15
N ILE A 84 6.80 -11.91 -1.24
CA ILE A 84 7.59 -12.50 -2.32
C ILE A 84 8.63 -13.51 -1.81
N ASP A 85 8.61 -13.86 -0.52
CA ASP A 85 9.59 -14.78 0.10
C ASP A 85 9.46 -16.23 -0.37
N PHE A 86 8.39 -16.55 -1.10
CA PHE A 86 8.24 -17.81 -1.81
C PHE A 86 9.18 -17.92 -3.03
N LEU A 87 9.77 -16.81 -3.48
CA LEU A 87 10.73 -16.82 -4.58
C LEU A 87 12.08 -17.43 -4.14
N PRO A 88 12.80 -18.11 -5.05
CA PRO A 88 14.19 -18.50 -4.80
C PRO A 88 15.08 -17.29 -4.50
N GLU A 89 16.21 -17.52 -3.84
CA GLU A 89 17.11 -16.46 -3.35
C GLU A 89 17.52 -15.44 -4.42
N GLY A 90 17.89 -15.88 -5.63
CA GLY A 90 18.29 -14.99 -6.73
C GLY A 90 17.18 -14.02 -7.14
N PRO A 91 16.01 -14.51 -7.61
CA PRO A 91 14.87 -13.65 -7.95
C PRO A 91 14.37 -12.79 -6.79
N LEU A 92 14.38 -13.31 -5.57
CA LEU A 92 14.02 -12.54 -4.38
C LEU A 92 14.95 -11.33 -4.20
N ASN A 93 16.27 -11.55 -4.24
CA ASN A 93 17.25 -10.49 -4.08
C ASN A 93 17.14 -9.45 -5.20
N ALA A 94 17.06 -9.90 -6.45
CA ALA A 94 16.89 -9.01 -7.60
C ALA A 94 15.64 -8.13 -7.47
N LYS A 95 14.51 -8.69 -7.00
CA LYS A 95 13.29 -7.90 -6.79
C LYS A 95 13.41 -6.94 -5.61
N MET A 96 14.08 -7.35 -4.53
CA MET A 96 14.29 -6.46 -3.38
C MET A 96 15.24 -5.29 -3.70
N ASP A 97 16.19 -5.48 -4.62
CA ASP A 97 17.06 -4.40 -5.10
C ASP A 97 16.33 -3.43 -6.04
N ASP A 98 15.38 -3.90 -6.85
CA ASP A 98 14.53 -3.07 -7.72
C ASP A 98 13.59 -2.13 -6.94
N VAL A 99 13.15 -2.52 -5.73
CA VAL A 99 12.15 -1.76 -4.94
C VAL A 99 12.75 -0.88 -3.84
N ARG A 100 14.07 -0.95 -3.61
CA ARG A 100 14.78 -0.11 -2.62
C ARG A 100 15.22 1.20 -3.24
#